data_AF-A0AA37BPP4-F1
#
_entry.id   AF-A0AA37BPP4-F1
#
_cell.length_a   1.000
_cell.length_b   1.000
_cell.length_c   1.000
_cell.angle_alpha   90.00
_cell.angle_beta   90.00
_cell.angle_gamma   90.00
#
_symmetry.space_group_name_H-M   'P 1'
#
loop_
_entity.id
_entity.type
_entity.pdbx_description
1 polymer ?
#
loop_
_entity_poly.entity_id
_entity_poly.type
_entity_poly.pdbx_seq_one_letter_code
_entity_poly.pdbx_strand_id
1 'polypeptide(L)'
;MTAPPLFVSWKAPPLHRLPRRPAPVLDETLDSYLTRLASANHLDPKALRERVSGSRHKSVAVPADRLARLTGYPQRSLRYAILELCTPDELQSMNISRRPLPGQAHRCRAGCRSCLARLGFGSHDPGVVRWHHFEDVICWRHRRWTALSLDIEAPQPDVAQLSDVLRAGRLHRRLRWRHGHDAVLNAFRTAHYIWSQWTTAGWY
;
A
#
# COMPACT_ATOMS: atom_id res chain seq x y z
N MET A 1 -12.08 41.34 -43.62
CA MET A 1 -12.02 41.25 -42.15
C MET A 1 -12.59 39.91 -41.74
N THR A 2 -11.72 38.92 -41.54
CA THR A 2 -12.08 37.54 -41.19
C THR A 2 -12.09 37.42 -39.67
N ALA A 3 -13.23 37.01 -39.09
CA ALA A 3 -13.36 36.81 -37.65
C ALA A 3 -12.39 35.69 -37.19
N PRO A 4 -11.70 35.85 -36.05
CA PRO A 4 -10.83 34.81 -35.53
C PRO A 4 -11.65 33.58 -35.08
N PRO A 5 -11.11 32.37 -35.24
CA PRO A 5 -11.82 31.15 -34.84
C PRO A 5 -12.03 31.14 -33.33
N LEU A 6 -13.26 30.83 -32.92
CA LEU A 6 -13.63 30.62 -31.53
C LEU A 6 -12.88 29.38 -31.00
N PHE A 7 -11.82 29.61 -30.23
CA PHE A 7 -11.20 28.56 -29.43
C PHE A 7 -12.21 28.11 -28.36
N VAL A 8 -12.88 26.99 -28.62
CA VAL A 8 -13.61 26.26 -27.59
C VAL A 8 -12.56 25.76 -26.60
N SER A 9 -12.39 26.49 -25.51
CA SER A 9 -11.63 26.02 -24.35
C SER A 9 -12.43 24.86 -23.74
N TRP A 10 -12.06 23.64 -24.10
CA TRP A 10 -12.52 22.42 -23.45
C TRP A 10 -12.01 22.42 -22.01
N LYS A 11 -12.66 23.18 -21.12
CA LYS A 11 -12.44 23.04 -19.69
C LYS A 11 -12.74 21.58 -19.36
N ALA A 12 -11.76 20.88 -18.80
CA ALA A 12 -11.92 19.50 -18.37
C ALA A 12 -13.22 19.39 -17.55
N PRO A 13 -14.10 18.41 -17.86
CA PRO A 13 -15.40 18.34 -17.22
C PRO A 13 -15.22 18.29 -15.69
N PRO A 14 -16.12 18.96 -14.93
CA PRO A 14 -16.02 19.01 -13.49
C PRO A 14 -15.92 17.61 -12.88
N LEU A 15 -15.01 17.46 -11.90
CA LEU A 15 -14.80 16.19 -11.20
C LEU A 15 -16.00 15.91 -10.28
N HIS A 16 -17.02 15.25 -10.82
CA HIS A 16 -18.15 14.76 -10.04
C HIS A 16 -17.75 13.59 -9.14
N ARG A 17 -18.36 13.53 -7.95
CA ARG A 17 -18.20 12.42 -7.01
C ARG A 17 -18.61 11.10 -7.65
N LEU A 18 -17.87 10.05 -7.35
CA LEU A 18 -18.18 8.70 -7.78
C LEU A 18 -19.36 8.12 -6.96
N PRO A 19 -20.25 7.33 -7.58
CA PRO A 19 -21.38 6.72 -6.88
C PRO A 19 -20.96 5.79 -5.74
N ARG A 20 -20.00 4.87 -6.00
CA ARG A 20 -19.46 3.94 -5.00
C ARG A 20 -18.11 4.41 -4.51
N ARG A 21 -17.94 4.47 -3.19
CA ARG A 21 -16.81 5.13 -2.54
C ARG A 21 -16.27 4.21 -1.44
N PRO A 22 -15.59 3.11 -1.81
CA PRO A 22 -15.01 2.23 -0.81
C PRO A 22 -14.05 3.01 0.09
N ALA A 23 -14.10 2.74 1.39
CA ALA A 23 -13.19 3.39 2.33
C ALA A 23 -11.74 2.94 2.06
N PRO A 24 -10.76 3.86 2.16
CA PRO A 24 -9.35 3.49 2.09
C PRO A 24 -8.97 2.70 3.34
N VAL A 25 -8.14 1.68 3.17
CA VAL A 25 -7.59 0.89 4.27
C VAL A 25 -6.28 1.52 4.74
N LEU A 26 -5.98 1.44 6.04
CA LEU A 26 -4.75 1.99 6.59
C LEU A 26 -3.51 1.35 5.94
N ASP A 27 -2.54 2.15 5.52
CA ASP A 27 -1.33 1.73 4.80
C ASP A 27 -1.63 1.09 3.43
N GLU A 28 -2.82 1.25 2.88
CA GLU A 28 -3.15 0.78 1.53
C GLU A 28 -2.29 1.49 0.48
N THR A 29 -1.86 0.75 -0.53
CA THR A 29 -1.13 1.35 -1.66
C THR A 29 -2.09 2.18 -2.52
N LEU A 30 -1.60 3.24 -3.15
CA LEU A 30 -2.45 4.07 -4.00
C LEU A 30 -3.03 3.27 -5.17
N ASP A 31 -2.23 2.36 -5.73
CA ASP A 31 -2.64 1.48 -6.83
C ASP A 31 -3.75 0.51 -6.41
N SER A 32 -3.66 -0.08 -5.21
CA SER A 32 -4.72 -0.93 -4.63
C SER A 32 -6.01 -0.13 -4.47
N TYR A 33 -5.92 1.05 -3.88
CA TYR A 33 -7.09 1.89 -3.63
C TYR A 33 -7.76 2.33 -4.93
N LEU A 34 -6.99 2.79 -5.93
CA LEU A 34 -7.53 3.19 -7.23
C LEU A 34 -8.15 2.02 -7.98
N THR A 35 -7.56 0.83 -7.91
CA THR A 35 -8.12 -0.39 -8.53
C THR A 35 -9.46 -0.75 -7.90
N ARG A 36 -9.55 -0.74 -6.57
CA ARG A 36 -10.81 -0.98 -5.84
C ARG A 36 -11.86 0.08 -6.12
N LEU A 37 -11.46 1.35 -6.15
CA LEU A 37 -12.34 2.47 -6.46
C LEU A 37 -12.87 2.38 -7.89
N ALA A 38 -12.03 2.02 -8.86
CA ALA A 38 -12.43 1.83 -10.25
C ALA A 38 -13.37 0.62 -10.40
N SER A 39 -13.01 -0.53 -9.82
CA SER A 39 -13.83 -1.75 -9.83
C SER A 39 -15.22 -1.51 -9.24
N ALA A 40 -15.32 -0.82 -8.10
CA ALA A 40 -16.60 -0.50 -7.47
C ALA A 40 -17.50 0.41 -8.34
N ASN A 41 -16.94 1.15 -9.29
CA ASN A 41 -17.67 2.04 -10.20
C ASN A 41 -17.68 1.55 -11.65
N HIS A 42 -17.26 0.30 -11.90
CA HIS A 42 -17.17 -0.28 -13.25
C HIS A 42 -16.32 0.58 -14.22
N LEU A 43 -15.22 1.15 -13.71
CA LEU A 43 -14.26 1.92 -14.48
C LEU A 43 -12.97 1.13 -14.72
N ASP A 44 -12.26 1.45 -15.80
CA ASP A 44 -10.88 1.00 -15.97
C ASP A 44 -9.94 1.74 -14.97
N PRO A 45 -9.08 1.03 -14.22
CA PRO A 45 -8.17 1.65 -13.26
C PRO A 45 -7.21 2.68 -13.88
N LYS A 46 -6.73 2.49 -15.12
CA LYS A 46 -5.83 3.43 -15.78
C LYS A 46 -6.58 4.68 -16.23
N ALA A 47 -7.80 4.54 -16.72
CA ALA A 47 -8.68 5.66 -17.06
C ALA A 47 -9.07 6.47 -15.81
N LEU A 48 -9.37 5.80 -14.69
CA LEU A 48 -9.59 6.50 -13.42
C LEU A 48 -8.34 7.26 -13.00
N ARG A 49 -7.15 6.65 -13.08
CA ARG A 49 -5.89 7.32 -12.76
C ARG A 49 -5.69 8.56 -13.63
N GLU A 50 -5.85 8.43 -14.95
CA GLU A 50 -5.75 9.53 -15.90
C GLU A 50 -6.71 10.66 -15.56
N ARG A 51 -7.96 10.36 -15.17
CA ARG A 51 -8.92 11.36 -14.74
C ARG A 51 -8.46 12.12 -13.48
N VAL A 52 -7.76 11.47 -12.55
CA VAL A 52 -7.30 12.13 -11.31
C VAL A 52 -5.96 12.84 -11.50
N SER A 53 -4.96 12.21 -12.11
CA SER A 53 -3.60 12.77 -12.24
C SER A 53 -3.33 13.48 -13.56
N GLY A 54 -4.18 13.33 -14.57
CA GLY A 54 -3.91 13.74 -15.95
C GLY A 54 -3.02 12.77 -16.73
N SER A 55 -2.68 11.60 -16.16
CA SER A 55 -1.82 10.60 -16.81
C SER A 55 -2.16 9.17 -16.39
N ARG A 56 -2.03 8.23 -17.33
CA ARG A 56 -2.14 6.79 -17.05
C ARG A 56 -0.93 6.21 -16.33
N HIS A 57 0.21 6.91 -16.31
CA HIS A 57 1.46 6.41 -15.78
C HIS A 57 1.49 6.41 -14.24
N LYS A 58 2.01 5.32 -13.66
CA LYS A 58 2.15 5.17 -12.19
C LYS A 58 3.18 6.11 -11.57
N SER A 59 4.15 6.58 -12.35
CA SER A 59 5.17 7.54 -11.93
C SER A 59 4.60 8.95 -11.69
N VAL A 60 3.46 9.29 -12.30
CA VAL A 60 2.82 10.59 -12.08
C VAL A 60 2.02 10.55 -10.79
N ALA A 61 2.35 11.48 -9.88
CA ALA A 61 1.68 11.61 -8.59
C ALA A 61 0.18 11.91 -8.75
N VAL A 62 -0.64 11.37 -7.86
CA VAL A 62 -2.08 11.64 -7.81
C VAL A 62 -2.34 12.75 -6.79
N PRO A 63 -2.90 13.91 -7.19
CA PRO A 63 -3.20 14.99 -6.26
C PRO A 63 -4.28 14.57 -5.24
N ALA A 64 -3.97 14.70 -3.94
CA ALA A 64 -4.88 14.32 -2.87
C ALA A 64 -6.21 15.09 -2.89
N ASP A 65 -6.19 16.36 -3.32
CA ASP A 65 -7.38 17.21 -3.44
C ASP A 65 -8.34 16.72 -4.54
N ARG A 66 -7.80 16.26 -5.67
CA ARG A 66 -8.60 15.67 -6.75
C ARG A 66 -9.24 14.35 -6.33
N LEU A 67 -8.48 13.50 -5.65
CA LEU A 67 -9.01 12.24 -5.13
C LEU A 67 -10.08 12.48 -4.04
N ALA A 68 -9.89 13.49 -3.19
CA ALA A 68 -10.89 13.93 -2.21
C ALA A 68 -12.17 14.43 -2.88
N ARG A 69 -12.09 15.19 -3.97
CA ARG A 69 -13.27 15.61 -4.74
C ARG A 69 -14.03 14.44 -5.34
N LEU A 70 -13.33 13.45 -5.90
CA LEU A 70 -13.94 12.26 -6.49
C LEU A 70 -14.58 11.33 -5.45
N THR A 71 -13.95 11.17 -4.30
CA THR A 71 -14.38 10.20 -3.27
C THR A 71 -15.23 10.83 -2.18
N GLY A 72 -15.23 12.16 -2.04
CA GLY A 72 -15.86 12.87 -0.93
C GLY A 72 -15.18 12.66 0.43
N TYR A 73 -14.07 11.92 0.51
CA TYR A 73 -13.30 11.78 1.75
C TYR A 73 -12.43 13.02 2.01
N PRO A 74 -12.21 13.41 3.28
CA PRO A 74 -11.27 14.48 3.60
C PRO A 74 -9.85 14.13 3.13
N GLN A 75 -9.12 15.11 2.59
CA GLN A 75 -7.74 14.93 2.14
C GLN A 75 -6.85 14.35 3.24
N ARG A 76 -7.01 14.84 4.48
CA ARG A 76 -6.27 14.34 5.65
C ARG A 76 -6.50 12.85 5.89
N SER A 77 -7.73 12.38 5.76
CA SER A 77 -8.07 10.96 5.94
C SER A 77 -7.47 10.10 4.83
N LEU A 78 -7.53 10.56 3.57
CA LEU A 78 -6.92 9.88 2.43
C LEU A 78 -5.40 9.80 2.59
N ARG A 79 -4.74 10.91 2.93
CA ARG A 79 -3.29 10.95 3.20
C ARG A 79 -2.89 10.07 4.35
N TYR A 80 -3.68 10.06 5.42
CA TYR A 80 -3.40 9.19 6.56
C TYR A 80 -3.53 7.71 6.19
N ALA A 81 -4.52 7.32 5.38
CA ALA A 81 -4.67 5.93 4.96
C ALA A 81 -3.64 5.53 3.89
N ILE A 82 -3.38 6.41 2.90
CA ILE A 82 -2.57 6.18 1.70
C ILE A 82 -1.41 7.17 1.70
N LEU A 83 -0.29 6.77 2.29
CA LEU A 83 0.87 7.65 2.48
C LEU A 83 1.54 8.08 1.16
N GLU A 84 1.28 7.38 0.05
CA GLU A 84 1.74 7.77 -1.30
C GLU A 84 1.11 9.08 -1.80
N LEU A 85 0.06 9.58 -1.13
CA LEU A 85 -0.56 10.88 -1.43
C LEU A 85 0.13 12.07 -0.73
N CYS A 86 1.12 11.79 0.12
CA CYS A 86 1.84 12.80 0.87
C CYS A 86 3.15 13.18 0.18
N THR A 87 3.55 14.45 0.30
CA THR A 87 4.93 14.85 0.02
C THR A 87 5.87 14.39 1.14
N PRO A 88 7.20 14.36 0.91
CA PRO A 88 8.17 14.05 1.96
C PRO A 88 8.02 14.94 3.21
N ASP A 89 7.80 16.24 3.02
CA ASP A 89 7.61 17.20 4.13
C ASP A 89 6.33 16.92 4.92
N GLU A 90 5.24 16.57 4.21
CA GLU A 90 3.99 16.18 4.85
C GLU A 90 4.16 14.91 5.69
N LEU A 91 4.89 13.91 5.19
CA LEU A 91 5.18 12.68 5.94
C LEU A 91 5.96 12.96 7.23
N GLN A 92 6.95 13.87 7.18
CA GLN A 92 7.73 14.26 8.36
C GLN A 92 6.89 14.95 9.43
N SER A 93 5.89 15.74 9.02
CA SER A 93 4.96 16.42 9.94
C SER A 93 3.94 15.49 10.60
N MET A 94 3.77 14.26 10.09
CA MET A 94 2.77 13.32 10.57
C MET A 94 3.32 12.42 11.69
N ASN A 95 2.48 12.10 12.68
CA ASN A 95 2.81 11.10 13.71
C ASN A 95 2.71 9.66 13.16
N ILE A 96 3.67 9.29 12.29
CA ILE A 96 3.68 8.02 11.54
C ILE A 96 5.02 7.30 11.57
N SER A 97 5.93 7.66 12.49
CA SER A 97 7.31 7.13 12.59
C SER A 97 7.41 5.60 12.72
N ARG A 98 6.32 4.91 13.05
CA ARG A 98 6.25 3.44 13.17
C ARG A 98 5.55 2.74 12.01
N ARG A 99 5.04 3.50 11.05
CA ARG A 99 4.31 2.97 9.89
C ARG A 99 5.28 2.68 8.75
N PRO A 100 5.00 1.67 7.92
CA PRO A 100 5.79 1.42 6.72
C PRO A 100 5.57 2.56 5.74
N LEU A 101 6.64 3.23 5.34
CA LEU A 101 6.58 4.34 4.39
C LEU A 101 6.64 3.81 2.95
N PRO A 102 6.08 4.52 1.97
CA PRO A 102 6.29 4.18 0.56
C PRO A 102 7.77 4.22 0.17
N GLY A 103 8.20 3.26 -0.65
CA GLY A 103 9.54 3.24 -1.26
C GLY A 103 10.67 2.67 -0.39
N GLN A 104 10.80 3.05 0.88
CA GLN A 104 11.95 2.72 1.76
C GLN A 104 12.05 1.23 2.12
N ALA A 105 12.45 0.34 1.20
CA ALA A 105 12.66 -1.10 1.42
C ALA A 105 11.48 -1.90 2.01
N HIS A 106 10.37 -1.23 2.32
CA HIS A 106 9.08 -1.77 2.67
C HIS A 106 8.51 -2.53 1.49
N ARG A 107 7.78 -3.61 1.80
CA ARG A 107 7.22 -4.50 0.79
C ARG A 107 5.72 -4.26 0.71
N CYS A 108 5.22 -4.07 -0.50
CA CYS A 108 3.80 -4.17 -0.78
C CYS A 108 3.40 -5.65 -0.68
N ARG A 109 2.33 -5.95 0.06
CA ARG A 109 1.82 -7.32 0.26
C ARG A 109 0.31 -7.30 0.40
N ALA A 110 -0.32 -8.43 0.12
CA ALA A 110 -1.73 -8.62 0.43
C ALA A 110 -1.98 -8.46 1.94
N GLY A 111 -3.03 -7.72 2.29
CA GLY A 111 -3.50 -7.61 3.67
C GLY A 111 -3.95 -8.96 4.23
N CYS A 112 -3.96 -9.10 5.56
CA CYS A 112 -4.48 -10.32 6.19
C CYS A 112 -5.95 -10.53 5.85
N ARG A 113 -6.29 -11.67 5.24
CA ARG A 113 -7.67 -12.00 4.82
C ARG A 113 -8.66 -11.95 5.97
N SER A 114 -8.27 -12.42 7.16
CA SER A 114 -9.13 -12.34 8.35
C SER A 114 -9.32 -10.90 8.87
N CYS A 115 -8.32 -10.01 8.70
CA CYS A 115 -8.51 -8.59 8.98
C CYS A 115 -9.47 -7.95 7.98
N LEU A 116 -9.30 -8.27 6.69
CA LEU A 116 -10.12 -7.71 5.62
C LEU A 116 -11.57 -8.22 5.71
N ALA A 117 -11.79 -9.50 6.01
CA ALA A 117 -13.13 -10.03 6.26
C ALA A 117 -13.85 -9.29 7.40
N ARG A 118 -13.14 -8.93 8.48
CA ARG A 118 -13.70 -8.10 9.57
C ARG A 118 -14.03 -6.65 9.15
N LEU A 119 -13.42 -6.16 8.07
CA LEU A 119 -13.73 -4.87 7.46
C LEU A 119 -14.80 -4.97 6.37
N GLY A 120 -15.41 -6.15 6.17
CA GLY A 120 -16.47 -6.39 5.20
C GLY A 120 -15.99 -6.82 3.82
N PHE A 121 -14.70 -7.13 3.64
CA PHE A 121 -14.18 -7.64 2.37
C PHE A 121 -14.46 -9.13 2.21
N GLY A 122 -15.17 -9.50 1.14
CA GLY A 122 -15.45 -10.88 0.75
C GLY A 122 -14.37 -11.49 -0.14
N SER A 123 -14.61 -12.74 -0.56
CA SER A 123 -13.77 -13.48 -1.51
C SER A 123 -13.79 -12.93 -2.94
N HIS A 124 -14.75 -12.07 -3.26
CA HIS A 124 -14.92 -11.49 -4.59
C HIS A 124 -14.50 -10.02 -4.66
N ASP A 125 -14.11 -9.42 -3.53
CA ASP A 125 -13.60 -8.06 -3.53
C ASP A 125 -12.17 -8.03 -4.07
N PRO A 126 -11.79 -6.99 -4.84
CA PRO A 126 -10.40 -6.81 -5.20
C PRO A 126 -9.59 -6.70 -3.91
N GLY A 127 -8.68 -7.65 -3.69
CA GLY A 127 -7.91 -7.72 -2.47
C GLY A 127 -7.12 -6.45 -2.21
N VAL A 128 -6.81 -6.20 -0.93
CA VAL A 128 -6.15 -4.96 -0.50
C VAL A 128 -4.65 -5.19 -0.42
N VAL A 129 -3.87 -4.44 -1.19
CA VAL A 129 -2.41 -4.40 -1.06
C VAL A 129 -2.02 -3.26 -0.13
N ARG A 130 -1.20 -3.57 0.86
CA ARG A 130 -0.73 -2.62 1.87
C ARG A 130 0.78 -2.54 1.89
N TRP A 131 1.28 -1.42 2.39
CA TRP A 131 2.67 -1.30 2.80
C TRP A 131 2.89 -2.09 4.10
N HIS A 132 3.98 -2.86 4.12
CA HIS A 132 4.43 -3.62 5.29
C HIS A 132 5.92 -3.35 5.52
N HIS A 133 6.33 -3.33 6.79
CA HIS A 133 7.74 -3.50 7.13
C HIS A 133 8.22 -4.85 6.60
N PHE A 134 9.48 -4.95 6.17
CA PHE A 134 9.95 -6.16 5.47
C PHE A 134 9.82 -7.42 6.34
N GLU A 135 9.90 -7.24 7.66
CA GLU A 135 9.76 -8.26 8.69
C GLU A 135 8.34 -8.49 9.20
N ASP A 136 7.39 -7.63 8.82
CA ASP A 136 5.99 -7.75 9.24
C ASP A 136 5.29 -8.80 8.37
N VAL A 137 5.82 -10.03 8.46
CA VAL A 137 5.42 -11.21 7.70
C VAL A 137 4.30 -12.01 8.38
N ILE A 138 3.93 -11.60 9.59
CA ILE A 138 2.89 -12.25 10.40
C ILE A 138 1.84 -11.20 10.77
N CYS A 139 0.58 -11.50 10.50
CA CYS A 139 -0.52 -10.78 11.12
C CYS A 139 -0.61 -11.19 12.59
N TRP A 140 -0.13 -10.35 13.51
CA TRP A 140 -0.13 -10.67 14.95
C TRP A 140 -1.51 -10.88 15.56
N ARG A 141 -2.55 -10.26 14.99
CA ARG A 141 -3.94 -10.41 15.46
C ARG A 141 -4.54 -11.77 15.13
N HIS A 142 -4.21 -12.33 13.96
CA HIS A 142 -4.78 -13.60 13.47
C HIS A 142 -3.76 -14.73 13.42
N ARG A 143 -2.49 -14.44 13.76
CA ARG A 143 -1.34 -15.35 13.68
C ARG A 143 -1.24 -16.05 12.33
N ARG A 144 -1.46 -15.31 11.24
CA ARG A 144 -1.32 -15.83 9.88
C ARG A 144 -0.09 -15.26 9.21
N TRP A 145 0.60 -16.10 8.44
CA TRP A 145 1.70 -15.64 7.60
C TRP A 145 1.14 -14.87 6.40
N THR A 146 1.59 -13.63 6.21
CA THR A 146 1.12 -12.74 5.14
C THR A 146 2.16 -12.48 4.05
N ALA A 147 3.34 -13.10 4.14
CA ALA A 147 4.52 -12.67 3.36
C ALA A 147 4.86 -13.44 2.09
N LEU A 148 3.89 -14.12 1.47
CA LEU A 148 4.22 -14.94 0.31
C LEU A 148 4.09 -14.21 -1.03
N SER A 149 3.28 -13.15 -1.15
CA SER A 149 3.10 -12.54 -2.46
C SER A 149 2.39 -11.18 -2.43
N LEU A 150 2.46 -10.47 -3.56
CA LEU A 150 1.46 -9.46 -3.96
C LEU A 150 0.14 -10.11 -4.36
N ASP A 151 0.17 -11.40 -4.68
CA ASP A 151 -1.00 -12.22 -4.95
C ASP A 151 -1.91 -12.27 -3.72
N ILE A 152 -3.09 -11.70 -3.88
CA ILE A 152 -4.15 -11.59 -2.86
C ILE A 152 -4.79 -12.95 -2.56
N GLU A 153 -4.68 -13.90 -3.49
CA GLU A 153 -5.19 -15.26 -3.35
C GLU A 153 -4.18 -16.22 -2.71
N ALA A 154 -2.92 -15.79 -2.59
CA ALA A 154 -1.86 -16.61 -1.99
C ALA A 154 -2.28 -17.11 -0.60
N PRO A 155 -2.01 -18.38 -0.28
CA PRO A 155 -2.38 -18.95 1.00
C PRO A 155 -1.68 -18.18 2.12
N GLN A 156 -2.45 -17.81 3.14
CA GLN A 156 -1.95 -17.20 4.36
C GLN A 156 -2.02 -18.24 5.47
N PRO A 157 -1.07 -19.18 5.60
CA PRO A 157 -1.18 -20.27 6.57
C PRO A 157 -1.27 -19.76 8.01
N ASP A 158 -1.99 -20.49 8.85
CA ASP A 158 -2.03 -20.26 10.30
C ASP A 158 -0.71 -20.70 10.91
N VAL A 159 -0.06 -19.81 11.67
CA VAL A 159 1.20 -20.05 12.36
C VAL A 159 1.02 -20.01 13.89
N ALA A 160 -0.21 -20.09 14.39
CA ALA A 160 -0.50 -20.04 15.82
C ALA A 160 0.22 -21.14 16.63
N GLN A 161 0.43 -22.31 16.03
CA GLN A 161 1.11 -23.46 16.64
C GLN A 161 2.63 -23.48 16.40
N LEU A 162 3.17 -22.56 15.59
CA LEU A 162 4.59 -22.49 15.27
C LEU A 162 5.29 -21.52 16.23
N SER A 163 5.55 -21.98 17.46
CA SER A 163 6.12 -21.15 18.54
C SER A 163 7.43 -20.47 18.16
N ASP A 164 8.30 -21.16 17.43
CA ASP A 164 9.62 -20.64 17.02
C ASP A 164 9.49 -19.52 16.01
N VAL A 165 8.58 -19.65 15.05
CA VAL A 165 8.26 -18.60 14.07
C VAL A 165 7.72 -17.35 14.78
N LEU A 166 6.79 -17.53 15.72
CA LEU A 166 6.25 -16.43 16.51
C LEU A 166 7.30 -15.79 17.42
N ARG A 167 8.22 -16.58 17.99
CA ARG A 167 9.32 -16.10 18.82
C ARG A 167 10.30 -15.28 17.99
N ALA A 168 10.70 -15.78 16.82
CA ALA A 168 11.56 -15.07 15.88
C ALA A 168 10.93 -13.74 15.43
N GLY A 169 9.65 -13.74 15.06
CA GLY A 169 8.93 -12.52 14.68
C GLY A 169 8.86 -11.48 15.81
N ARG A 170 8.65 -11.92 17.07
CA ARG A 170 8.67 -11.01 18.24
C ARG A 170 10.06 -10.45 18.49
N LEU A 171 11.10 -11.26 18.33
CA LEU A 171 12.48 -10.80 18.46
C LEU A 171 12.80 -9.74 17.41
N HIS A 172 12.45 -9.99 16.15
CA HIS A 172 12.71 -9.06 15.06
C HIS A 172 11.97 -7.72 15.24
N ARG A 173 10.70 -7.76 15.69
CA ARG A 173 9.98 -6.54 16.07
C ARG A 173 10.69 -5.81 17.21
N ARG A 174 11.11 -6.50 18.28
CA ARG A 174 11.85 -5.83 19.36
C ARG A 174 13.14 -5.17 18.87
N LEU A 175 13.86 -5.80 17.95
CA LEU A 175 15.05 -5.20 17.33
C LEU A 175 14.69 -3.93 16.56
N ARG A 176 13.64 -3.94 15.72
CA ARG A 176 13.18 -2.73 15.02
C ARG A 176 12.86 -1.61 16.01
N TRP A 177 12.16 -1.95 17.09
CA TRP A 177 11.74 -0.97 18.08
C TRP A 177 12.90 -0.34 18.85
N ARG A 178 13.99 -1.09 19.06
CA ARG A 178 15.17 -0.61 19.80
C ARG A 178 16.18 0.11 18.91
N HIS A 179 16.39 -0.38 17.69
CA HIS A 179 17.50 0.07 16.83
C HIS A 179 17.03 0.83 15.58
N GLY A 180 15.72 0.93 15.35
CA GLY A 180 15.16 1.53 14.14
C GLY A 180 15.10 0.55 12.97
N HIS A 181 14.40 0.95 11.92
CA HIS A 181 14.18 0.13 10.73
C HIS A 181 15.47 -0.10 9.94
N ASP A 182 16.22 0.95 9.64
CA ASP A 182 17.35 0.88 8.72
C ASP A 182 18.51 0.03 9.26
N ALA A 183 18.78 0.13 10.57
CA ALA A 183 19.78 -0.70 11.23
C ALA A 183 19.42 -2.20 11.12
N VAL A 184 18.15 -2.54 11.34
CA VAL A 184 17.66 -3.92 11.29
C VAL A 184 17.63 -4.46 9.86
N LEU A 185 17.23 -3.64 8.89
CA LEU A 185 17.28 -3.99 7.47
C LEU A 185 18.70 -4.27 7.00
N ASN A 186 19.66 -3.42 7.39
CA ASN A 186 21.06 -3.62 7.04
C ASN A 186 21.61 -4.91 7.66
N ALA A 187 21.35 -5.16 8.96
CA ALA A 187 21.73 -6.41 9.61
C ALA A 187 21.12 -7.63 8.92
N PHE A 188 19.84 -7.57 8.53
CA PHE A 188 19.17 -8.64 7.79
C PHE A 188 19.83 -8.89 6.43
N ARG A 189 20.14 -7.83 5.66
CA ARG A 189 20.82 -7.94 4.36
C ARG A 189 22.20 -8.56 4.50
N THR A 190 22.97 -8.15 5.51
CA THR A 190 24.30 -8.72 5.80
C THR A 190 24.20 -10.20 6.14
N ALA A 191 23.27 -10.57 7.03
CA ALA A 191 23.06 -11.97 7.39
C ALA A 191 22.62 -12.82 6.18
N HIS A 192 21.71 -12.30 5.35
CA HIS A 192 21.28 -12.97 4.12
C HIS A 192 22.42 -13.14 3.12
N TYR A 193 23.29 -12.14 2.97
CA TYR A 193 24.48 -12.22 2.11
C TYR A 193 25.46 -13.29 2.62
N ILE A 194 25.79 -13.30 3.91
CA ILE A 194 26.68 -14.31 4.49
C ILE A 194 26.10 -15.72 4.27
N TRP A 195 24.81 -15.89 4.56
CA TRP A 195 24.13 -17.16 4.37
C TRP A 195 24.14 -17.60 2.91
N SER A 196 23.86 -16.70 1.96
CA SER A 196 23.85 -17.03 0.54
C SER A 196 25.25 -17.39 0.03
N GLN A 197 26.31 -16.77 0.56
CA GLN A 197 27.68 -17.17 0.27
C GLN A 197 27.98 -18.58 0.76
N TRP A 198 27.57 -18.93 1.99
CA TRP A 198 27.77 -20.28 2.53
C TRP A 198 27.05 -21.35 1.72
N THR A 199 25.80 -21.09 1.32
CA THR A 199 25.02 -22.05 0.51
C THR A 199 25.54 -22.15 -0.92
N THR A 200 26.07 -21.08 -1.51
CA THR A 200 26.60 -21.09 -2.88
C THR A 200 27.99 -21.71 -2.95
N ALA A 201 28.81 -21.52 -1.92
CA ALA A 201 30.14 -22.10 -1.83
C ALA A 201 30.14 -23.59 -1.40
N GLY A 202 28.96 -24.23 -1.29
CA GLY A 202 28.86 -25.66 -1.05
C GLY A 202 29.31 -26.11 0.34
N TRP A 203 29.18 -25.26 1.37
CA TRP A 203 29.50 -25.63 2.76
C TRP A 203 28.42 -26.53 3.41
N TYR A 204 27.62 -27.23 2.59
CA TYR A 204 26.66 -28.28 2.92
C TYR A 204 26.57 -29.28 1.77
#